data_AF-A0A090WWC9-F1
#
_entry.id   AF-A0A090WWC9-F1
#
_cell.length_a   1.000
_cell.length_b   1.000
_cell.length_c   1.000
_cell.angle_alpha   90.00
_cell.angle_beta   90.00
_cell.angle_gamma   90.00
#
_symmetry.space_group_name_H-M   'P 1'
#
loop_
_entity.id
_entity.type
_entity.pdbx_description
1 polymer ?
#
loop_
_entity_poly.entity_id
_entity_poly.type
_entity_poly.pdbx_seq_one_letter_code
_entity_poly.pdbx_strand_id
1 'polypeptide(L)' 'MYLLKNAIKLVLFTLVLNLTSCKAQYPDLEDGIYAEFITNKGVMVAKLNYEITPRNGC' A
#
# COMPACT_ATOMS: atom_id res chain seq x y z
N MET A 1 -3.28 -38.68 -5.87
CA MET A 1 -2.02 -37.92 -6.10
C MET A 1 -2.11 -36.82 -7.17
N TYR A 2 -3.21 -36.69 -7.93
CA TYR A 2 -3.42 -35.58 -8.90
C TYR A 2 -3.96 -34.28 -8.26
N LEU A 3 -4.83 -34.41 -7.26
CA LEU A 3 -5.44 -33.26 -6.57
C LEU A 3 -4.39 -32.41 -5.82
N LEU A 4 -3.42 -33.07 -5.16
CA LEU A 4 -2.31 -32.38 -4.48
C LEU A 4 -1.40 -31.61 -5.46
N LYS A 5 -1.13 -32.17 -6.66
CA LYS A 5 -0.33 -31.50 -7.69
C LYS A 5 -1.03 -30.25 -8.25
N ASN A 6 -2.35 -30.30 -8.43
CA ASN A 6 -3.12 -29.15 -8.90
C ASN A 6 -3.23 -28.06 -7.82
N ALA A 7 -3.36 -28.45 -6.55
CA ALA A 7 -3.33 -27.51 -5.43
C ALA A 7 -1.99 -26.77 -5.33
N ILE A 8 -0.86 -27.48 -5.50
CA ILE A 8 0.47 -26.85 -5.50
C ILE A 8 0.61 -25.85 -6.65
N LYS A 9 0.11 -26.17 -7.85
CA LYS A 9 0.11 -25.22 -8.98
C LYS A 9 -0.69 -23.96 -8.69
N LEU A 10 -1.85 -24.10 -8.05
CA LEU A 10 -2.71 -22.98 -7.67
C LEU A 10 -2.00 -22.07 -6.66
N VAL A 11 -1.41 -22.65 -5.61
CA VAL A 11 -0.67 -21.91 -4.58
C VAL A 11 0.50 -21.14 -5.21
N LEU A 12 1.28 -21.80 -6.07
CA LEU A 12 2.42 -21.17 -6.73
C LEU A 12 1.97 -20.01 -7.64
N PHE A 13 0.87 -20.18 -8.37
CA PHE A 13 0.30 -19.13 -9.21
C PHE A 13 -0.17 -17.91 -8.39
N THR A 14 -0.87 -18.15 -7.28
CA THR A 14 -1.30 -17.06 -6.40
C THR A 14 -0.12 -16.35 -5.73
N LEU A 15 0.95 -17.06 -5.38
CA LEU A 15 2.15 -16.46 -4.80
C LEU A 15 2.83 -15.49 -5.78
N VAL A 16 2.97 -15.89 -7.04
CA VAL A 16 3.58 -15.04 -8.09
C VAL A 16 2.75 -13.78 -8.34
N LEU A 17 1.42 -13.89 -8.36
CA LEU A 17 0.53 -12.74 -8.54
C LEU A 17 0.68 -11.72 -7.39
N ASN A 18 0.76 -12.20 -6.14
CA ASN A 18 0.94 -11.34 -4.97
C ASN A 18 2.27 -10.57 -5.00
N LEU A 19 3.36 -11.20 -5.49
CA LEU A 19 4.66 -10.55 -5.62
C LEU A 19 4.67 -9.40 -6.64
N THR A 20 3.80 -9.45 -7.66
CA THR A 20 3.70 -8.38 -8.68
C THR A 20 2.74 -7.25 -8.33
N SER A 21 1.88 -7.44 -7.32
CA SER A 21 0.77 -6.52 -7.02
C SER A 21 1.16 -5.32 -6.16
N CYS A 22 2.34 -5.32 -5.52
CA CYS A 22 2.75 -4.23 -4.65
C CYS A 22 3.56 -3.19 -5.43
N LYS A 23 2.87 -2.20 -6.02
CA LYS A 23 3.49 -0.94 -6.42
C LYS A 23 3.10 0.13 -5.41
N ALA A 24 4.05 0.53 -4.58
CA ALA A 24 3.86 1.70 -3.72
C ALA A 24 3.76 2.94 -4.60
N GLN A 25 2.68 3.73 -4.41
CA GLN A 25 2.47 4.98 -5.14
C GLN A 25 3.59 6.00 -4.88
N TYR A 26 4.23 5.91 -3.70
CA TYR A 26 5.37 6.71 -3.30
C TYR A 26 6.41 5.84 -2.56
N PRO A 27 7.29 5.13 -3.29
CA PRO A 27 8.21 4.17 -2.68
C PRO A 27 9.33 4.82 -1.84
N ASP A 28 9.59 6.12 -2.05
CA ASP A 28 10.68 6.85 -1.41
C ASP A 28 10.26 7.60 -0.13
N LEU A 29 8.98 7.52 0.24
CA LEU A 29 8.48 8.13 1.48
C LEU A 29 8.80 7.22 2.66
N GLU A 30 9.24 7.82 3.77
CA GLU A 30 9.33 7.13 5.05
C GLU A 30 7.95 6.68 5.55
N ASP A 31 7.94 5.76 6.51
CA ASP A 31 6.73 5.37 7.20
C ASP A 31 6.05 6.59 7.85
N GLY A 32 4.74 6.73 7.61
CA GLY A 32 3.95 7.84 8.11
C GLY A 32 2.57 7.95 7.47
N ILE A 33 1.76 8.88 7.99
CA ILE A 33 0.46 9.23 7.42
C ILE A 33 0.67 10.40 6.46
N TYR A 34 0.12 10.33 5.26
CA TYR A 34 0.25 11.37 4.23
C TYR A 34 -1.11 11.81 3.71
N ALA A 35 -1.23 13.10 3.40
CA ALA A 35 -2.37 13.65 2.67
C ALA A 35 -1.93 14.03 1.25
N GLU A 36 -2.69 13.56 0.27
CA GLU A 36 -2.56 13.98 -1.13
C GLU A 36 -3.49 15.15 -1.42
N PHE A 37 -2.95 16.21 -2.02
CA PHE A 37 -3.71 17.36 -2.51
C PHE A 37 -3.61 17.43 -4.02
N ILE A 38 -4.73 17.11 -4.68
CA ILE A 38 -4.85 17.19 -6.14
C ILE A 38 -5.23 18.61 -6.50
N THR A 39 -4.33 19.32 -7.18
CA THR A 39 -4.55 20.71 -7.64
C THR A 39 -4.42 20.79 -9.15
N ASN A 40 -4.88 21.90 -9.74
CA ASN A 40 -4.65 22.18 -11.17
C ASN A 40 -3.17 22.47 -11.51
N LYS A 41 -2.28 22.52 -10.51
CA LYS A 41 -0.83 22.70 -10.66
C LYS A 41 -0.04 21.41 -10.42
N GLY A 42 -0.73 20.31 -10.10
CA GLY A 42 -0.11 19.02 -9.79
C GLY A 42 -0.57 18.45 -8.45
N VAL A 43 0.06 17.35 -8.05
CA VAL A 43 -0.20 16.66 -6.78
C VAL A 43 0.83 17.10 -5.74
N MET A 44 0.35 17.58 -4.60
CA MET A 44 1.19 17.84 -3.43
C MET A 44 0.97 16.72 -2.40
N VAL A 45 2.04 16.28 -1.74
CA VAL A 45 1.97 15.22 -0.73
C VAL A 45 2.56 15.77 0.57
N ALA A 46 1.78 15.78 1.65
CA ALA A 46 2.21 16.30 2.95
C ALA A 46 2.20 15.20 4.02
N LYS A 47 3.29 15.08 4.80
CA LYS A 47 3.37 14.19 5.97
C LYS A 47 2.55 14.78 7.12
N LEU A 48 1.58 14.02 7.62
CA LEU A 48 0.74 14.39 8.76
C LEU A 48 1.40 13.91 10.05
N ASN A 49 1.64 14.83 10.98
CA ASN A 49 2.19 14.49 12.29
C ASN A 49 1.06 14.34 13.32
N TYR A 50 0.73 13.09 13.65
CA TYR A 50 -0.34 12.76 14.59
C TYR A 50 0.00 13.08 16.05
N GLU A 51 1.28 13.10 16.42
CA GLU A 51 1.70 13.25 17.83
C GLU A 51 1.44 14.65 18.38
N ILE A 52 1.42 15.66 17.50
CA ILE A 52 1.23 17.08 17.84
C ILE A 52 -0.12 17.62 17.39
N THR A 53 -0.97 16.79 16.76
CA THR A 53 -2.33 17.22 16.43
C THR A 53 -3.18 17.33 17.70
N PRO A 54 -4.03 18.36 17.82
CA PRO A 54 -5.03 18.41 18.87
C PRO A 54 -5.83 17.10 18.83
N ARG A 55 -5.78 16.34 19.93
CA ARG A 55 -6.72 15.25 20.14
C ARG A 55 -8.08 15.88 20.39
N ASN A 56 -8.74 16.27 19.32
CA ASN A 56 -10.16 16.59 19.37
C ASN A 56 -10.85 15.25 19.58
N GLY A 57 -10.96 14.85 20.85
CA GLY A 57 -11.91 13.84 21.27
C GLY A 57 -13.31 14.42 21.06
N CYS A 58 -13.88 14.10 19.92
CA CYS A 58 -15.32 14.07 19.68
C CYS A 58 -15.66 12.63 19.27
#